data_AF-A0A929DWN9-F1
#
_entry.id   AF-A0A929DWN9-F1
#
_cell.length_a   1.000
_cell.length_b   1.000
_cell.length_c   1.000
_cell.angle_alpha   90.00
_cell.angle_beta   90.00
_cell.angle_gamma   90.00
#
_symmetry.space_group_name_H-M   'P 1'
#
loop_
_entity.id
_entity.type
_entity.pdbx_description
1 polymer ?
#
loop_
_entity_poly.entity_id
_entity_poly.type
_entity_poly.pdbx_seq_one_letter_code
_entity_poly.pdbx_strand_id
1 'polypeptide(L)' 'MYTILLSFLGIAIFVLTGCGPKYTIEEQETYTLVVNKGGQTLGYAPGSGVTLIEKSGYAFKDLNKNGELDIYEDWRQ' A
#
# COMPACT_ATOMS: atom_id res chain seq x y z
N MET A 1 -6.86 52.16 -18.25
CA MET A 1 -7.90 51.68 -19.19
C MET A 1 -7.26 50.59 -20.05
N TYR A 2 -7.91 49.41 -20.16
CA TYR A 2 -7.45 48.06 -20.61
C TYR A 2 -6.99 47.05 -19.54
N THR A 3 -7.97 46.61 -18.74
CA THR A 3 -8.40 45.23 -18.44
C THR A 3 -7.58 43.98 -18.86
N ILE A 4 -7.34 43.09 -17.86
CA ILE A 4 -7.48 41.61 -17.84
C ILE A 4 -6.38 40.79 -18.59
N LEU A 5 -5.58 39.90 -17.96
CA LEU A 5 -5.97 38.56 -17.50
C LEU A 5 -4.96 37.97 -16.48
N LEU A 6 -5.50 37.34 -15.44
CA LEU A 6 -4.82 36.34 -14.61
C LEU A 6 -4.29 35.19 -15.47
N SER A 7 -3.12 34.65 -15.13
CA SER A 7 -2.97 33.20 -14.92
C SER A 7 -1.65 32.88 -14.22
N PHE A 8 -1.72 32.85 -12.88
CA PHE A 8 -0.96 31.89 -12.10
C PHE A 8 -1.34 30.49 -12.59
N LEU A 9 -0.66 29.90 -13.57
CA LEU A 9 -0.76 28.45 -13.81
C LEU A 9 0.31 27.95 -14.78
N GLY A 10 1.53 27.83 -14.27
CA GLY A 10 2.47 26.83 -14.77
C GLY A 10 2.69 25.82 -13.66
N ILE A 11 1.61 25.24 -13.12
CA ILE A 11 1.73 24.15 -12.16
C ILE A 11 2.58 23.09 -12.84
N ALA A 12 3.75 22.83 -12.25
CA ALA A 12 4.53 21.65 -12.50
C ALA A 12 3.67 20.45 -12.08
N ILE A 13 2.77 20.02 -12.96
CA ILE A 13 2.06 18.77 -12.81
C ILE A 13 3.03 17.69 -13.24
N PHE A 14 4.01 17.43 -12.38
CA PHE A 14 4.72 16.16 -12.38
C PHE A 14 3.67 15.16 -11.87
N VAL A 15 2.91 14.58 -12.80
CA VAL A 15 2.03 13.45 -12.49
C VAL A 15 2.95 12.28 -12.12
N LEU A 16 3.38 12.22 -10.86
CA LEU A 16 3.89 11.00 -10.24
C LEU A 16 2.67 10.09 -10.01
N THR A 17 2.16 9.47 -11.06
CA THR A 17 1.37 8.23 -10.90
C THR A 17 2.34 7.14 -10.45
N GLY A 18 2.69 7.17 -9.15
CA GLY A 18 3.53 6.16 -8.52
C GLY A 18 2.77 4.84 -8.44
N CYS A 19 3.06 3.93 -9.37
CA CYS A 19 2.68 2.52 -9.29
C CYS A 19 3.63 1.77 -8.34
N GLY A 20 3.79 2.29 -7.12
CA GLY A 20 4.69 1.73 -6.11
C GLY A 20 3.94 1.02 -4.99
N PRO A 21 4.67 0.29 -4.13
CA PRO A 21 4.10 -0.26 -2.90
C PRO A 21 3.43 0.85 -2.09
N LYS A 22 2.21 0.58 -1.68
CA LYS A 22 1.40 1.40 -0.76
C LYS A 22 1.47 0.82 0.64
N TYR A 23 2.50 0.04 0.96
CA TYR A 23 2.77 -0.43 2.30
C TYR A 23 4.26 -0.33 2.62
N THR A 24 4.57 -0.27 3.92
CA THR A 24 5.93 -0.39 4.45
C THR A 24 6.03 -1.64 5.32
N ILE A 25 7.24 -2.18 5.43
CA ILE A 25 7.54 -3.32 6.31
C ILE A 25 8.43 -2.82 7.44
N GLU A 26 8.06 -3.16 8.67
CA GLU A 26 8.85 -2.89 9.87
C GLU A 26 9.17 -4.22 10.56
N GLU A 27 10.43 -4.61 10.53
CA GLU A 27 10.90 -5.82 11.18
C GLU A 27 11.16 -5.56 12.67
N GLN A 28 10.57 -6.39 13.53
CA GLN A 28 10.83 -6.43 14.96
C GLN A 28 11.41 -7.78 15.34
N GLU A 29 11.96 -7.91 16.55
CA GLU A 29 12.63 -9.13 17.00
C GLU A 29 11.73 -10.38 16.94
N THR A 30 10.42 -10.22 17.19
CA THR A 30 9.48 -11.35 17.31
C THR A 30 8.37 -11.36 16.27
N TYR A 31 8.17 -10.26 15.55
CA TYR A 31 7.12 -10.11 14.55
C TYR A 31 7.52 -9.11 13.47
N THR A 32 6.84 -9.15 12.33
CA THR A 32 6.94 -8.17 11.27
C THR A 32 5.61 -7.43 11.16
N LEU A 33 5.68 -6.09 11.11
CA LEU A 33 4.54 -5.24 10.80
C LEU A 33 4.55 -4.83 9.34
N VAL A 34 3.36 -4.77 8.76
CA VAL A 34 3.12 -4.31 7.39
C VAL A 34 2.09 -3.21 7.46
N VAL A 35 2.48 -1.98 7.20
CA VAL A 35 1.61 -0.80 7.35
C VAL A 35 1.09 -0.41 5.97
N ASN A 36 -0.16 -0.77 5.64
CA ASN A 36 -0.79 -0.33 4.40
C ASN A 36 -1.25 1.15 4.52
N LYS A 37 -0.83 1.98 3.58
CA LYS A 37 -1.18 3.40 3.47
C LYS A 37 -2.70 3.57 3.36
N GLY A 38 -3.31 4.12 4.40
CA GLY A 38 -4.76 4.32 4.46
C GLY A 38 -5.58 3.02 4.58
N GLY A 39 -4.91 1.91 4.94
CA GLY A 39 -5.51 0.59 5.11
C GLY A 39 -5.16 -0.04 6.45
N GLN A 40 -5.21 -1.37 6.51
CA GLN A 40 -4.87 -2.10 7.73
C GLN A 40 -3.37 -2.28 7.95
N THR A 41 -2.96 -2.23 9.21
CA THR A 41 -1.63 -2.70 9.64
C THR A 41 -1.71 -4.19 9.95
N LEU A 42 -0.87 -4.99 9.28
CA LEU A 42 -0.82 -6.44 9.44
C LEU A 42 0.39 -6.82 10.29
N GLY A 43 0.21 -7.76 11.20
CA GLY A 43 1.31 -8.42 11.92
C GLY A 43 1.40 -9.89 11.56
N TYR A 44 2.61 -10.40 11.37
CA TYR A 44 2.90 -11.84 11.27
C TYR A 44 4.23 -12.19 11.94
N ALA A 45 4.36 -13.43 12.43
CA ALA A 45 5.62 -13.93 12.94
C ALA A 45 6.48 -14.46 11.76
N PRO A 46 7.76 -14.08 11.63
CA PRO A 46 8.63 -14.56 10.56
C PRO A 46 8.70 -16.10 10.45
N GLY A 47 8.58 -16.81 11.57
CA GLY A 47 8.60 -18.28 11.62
C GLY A 47 7.26 -18.98 11.36
N SER A 48 6.16 -18.24 11.15
CA SER A 48 4.82 -18.84 10.97
C SER A 48 4.61 -19.54 9.62
N GLY A 49 5.46 -19.22 8.64
CA GLY A 49 5.29 -19.62 7.24
C GLY A 49 4.18 -18.85 6.52
N VAL A 50 3.59 -17.82 7.13
CA VAL A 50 2.74 -16.83 6.45
C VAL A 50 3.63 -15.94 5.59
N THR A 51 3.22 -15.74 4.34
CA THR A 51 3.87 -14.83 3.39
C THR A 51 2.94 -13.65 3.09
N LEU A 52 3.43 -12.70 2.28
CA LEU A 52 2.62 -11.57 1.82
C LEU A 52 2.22 -11.76 0.36
N ILE A 53 0.96 -11.46 0.07
CA ILE A 53 0.45 -11.29 -1.29
C ILE A 53 0.30 -9.80 -1.57
N GLU A 54 0.80 -9.35 -2.71
CA GLU A 54 0.64 -7.96 -3.15
C GLU A 54 -0.46 -7.85 -4.22
N LYS A 55 -1.41 -6.92 -4.01
CA LYS A 55 -2.44 -6.59 -5.01
C LYS A 55 -2.75 -5.10 -5.04
N SER A 56 -2.55 -4.49 -6.22
CA SER A 56 -2.75 -3.05 -6.46
C SER A 56 -1.93 -2.13 -5.53
N GLY A 57 -0.73 -2.60 -5.17
CA GLY A 57 0.20 -1.94 -4.27
C GLY A 57 -0.09 -2.15 -2.79
N TYR A 58 -1.11 -2.91 -2.40
CA TYR A 58 -1.39 -3.23 -0.99
C TYR A 58 -0.94 -4.66 -0.67
N ALA A 59 -0.55 -4.88 0.58
CA ALA A 59 -0.14 -6.19 1.09
C ALA A 59 -1.27 -6.86 1.88
N PHE A 60 -1.33 -8.18 1.77
CA PHE A 60 -2.27 -9.09 2.41
C PHE A 60 -1.48 -10.28 2.96
N LYS A 61 -1.97 -10.91 4.04
CA LYS A 61 -1.35 -12.13 4.55
C LYS A 61 -1.93 -13.33 3.83
N ASP A 62 -1.06 -14.20 3.31
CA ASP A 62 -1.41 -15.53 2.84
C ASP A 62 -1.56 -16.47 4.04
N LEU A 63 -2.78 -16.55 4.57
CA LEU A 63 -3.07 -17.23 5.83
C LEU A 63 -3.17 -18.75 5.63
N ASN A 64 -3.70 -19.21 4.50
CA ASN A 64 -3.78 -20.63 4.18
C ASN A 64 -2.60 -21.17 3.36
N LYS A 65 -1.67 -20.28 2.95
CA LYS A 65 -0.41 -20.62 2.29
C LYS A 65 -0.60 -21.17 0.88
N ASN A 66 -1.60 -20.66 0.15
CA ASN A 66 -1.90 -21.08 -1.23
C ASN A 66 -1.34 -20.13 -2.30
N GLY A 67 -0.85 -18.94 -1.91
CA GLY A 67 -0.35 -17.90 -2.82
C GLY A 67 -1.44 -17.12 -3.57
N GLU A 68 -2.71 -17.33 -3.25
CA GLU A 68 -3.86 -16.65 -3.85
C GLU A 68 -4.51 -15.72 -2.81
N LEU A 69 -4.97 -14.53 -3.24
CA LEU A 69 -5.68 -13.64 -2.33
C LEU A 69 -7.12 -14.10 -2.17
N ASP A 70 -7.41 -14.79 -1.07
CA ASP A 70 -8.77 -15.20 -0.73
C ASP A 70 -9.60 -14.04 -0.16
N ILE A 71 -10.93 -14.16 -0.27
CA ILE A 71 -11.87 -13.11 0.18
C ILE A 71 -11.67 -12.76 1.66
N TYR A 72 -11.42 -13.76 2.51
CA TYR A 72 -11.25 -13.53 3.95
C TYR A 72 -9.86 -12.94 4.31
N GLU A 73 -8.91 -12.96 3.37
CA GLU A 73 -7.58 -12.36 3.53
C GLU A 73 -7.55 -10.92 3.00
N ASP A 74 -8.42 -10.62 2.03
CA ASP A 74 -8.62 -9.27 1.50
C ASP A 74 -9.39 -8.41 2.49
N TRP A 75 -8.65 -7.74 3.36
CA TRP A 75 -9.20 -6.82 4.35
C TRP A 75 -10.01 -5.63 3.78
N ARG A 76 -10.07 -5.46 2.46
CA ARG A 76 -10.90 -4.46 1.78
C ARG A 76 -12.32 -4.95 1.47
N GLN A 77 -12.60 -6.24 1.71
CA GLN A 77 -13.85 -6.92 1.34
C GLN A 77 -14.55 -7.55 2.55
#